data_AF-A0AAE3U9Z3-F1
#
_entry.id   AF-A0AAE3U9Z3-F1
#
_cell.length_a   1.000
_cell.length_b   1.000
_cell.length_c   1.000
_cell.angle_alpha   90.00
_cell.angle_beta   90.00
_cell.angle_gamma   90.00
#
_symmetry.space_group_name_H-M   'P 1'
#
loop_
_entity.id
_entity.type
_entity.pdbx_description
1 polymer ?
#
loop_
_entity_poly.entity_id
_entity_poly.type
_entity_poly.pdbx_seq_one_letter_code
_entity_poly.pdbx_strand_id
1 'polypeptide(L)'
;MKIYKLPLWKIFTVFIRVLLYSFLIGVSVSLFAIALFGDYYQENSRLIALAVIVLMSGFLIYRLGPIILLSFQYYFNEAGRKITLDQNNQQILIETADQTIRINKGNLLLIEYHTCHKIANTQTSDFDFVRFKLTDQSQWIITHLIVEQQEIRNLFPQTESVYKFADLNWLN
;
A
#
# COMPACT_ATOMS: atom_id res chain seq x y z
N MET A 1 25.90 -4.77 7.77
CA MET A 1 24.67 -4.10 8.25
C MET A 1 24.16 -3.20 7.14
N LYS A 2 22.94 -3.42 6.64
CA LYS A 2 22.31 -2.58 5.61
C LYS A 2 21.10 -1.88 6.21
N ILE A 3 21.00 -0.58 5.99
CA ILE A 3 19.93 0.25 6.54
C ILE A 3 19.02 0.68 5.39
N TYR A 4 17.74 0.36 5.51
CA TYR A 4 16.69 0.74 4.60
C TYR A 4 15.82 1.79 5.27
N LYS A 5 15.69 2.93 4.61
CA LYS A 5 14.75 3.99 4.99
C LYS A 5 13.94 4.35 3.77
N LEU A 6 12.64 4.55 3.96
CA LEU A 6 11.80 4.99 2.87
C LEU A 6 12.26 6.38 2.40
N PRO A 7 12.61 6.55 1.12
CA PRO A 7 13.07 7.84 0.66
C PRO A 7 11.90 8.83 0.59
N LEU A 8 12.14 10.06 1.07
CA LEU A 8 11.12 11.13 1.11
C LEU A 8 10.50 11.41 -0.26
N TRP A 9 11.23 11.20 -1.36
CA TRP A 9 10.68 11.41 -2.70
C TRP A 9 9.59 10.40 -3.06
N LYS A 10 9.67 9.14 -2.60
CA LYS A 10 8.60 8.14 -2.83
C LYS A 10 7.33 8.50 -2.06
N ILE A 11 7.51 9.04 -0.85
CA ILE A 11 6.40 9.59 -0.06
C ILE A 11 5.73 10.73 -0.83
N PHE A 12 6.54 11.65 -1.36
CA PHE A 12 6.04 12.79 -2.12
C PHE A 12 5.30 12.38 -3.40
N THR A 13 5.79 11.39 -4.15
CA THR A 13 5.10 10.91 -5.36
C THR A 13 3.79 10.19 -5.04
N VAL A 14 3.71 9.46 -3.93
CA VAL A 14 2.44 8.88 -3.45
C VAL A 14 1.46 9.98 -3.06
N PHE A 15 1.92 11.00 -2.32
CA PHE A 15 1.10 12.14 -1.93
C PHE A 15 0.54 12.90 -3.14
N ILE A 16 1.38 13.21 -4.14
CA ILE A 16 0.93 13.85 -5.39
C ILE A 16 -0.10 12.98 -6.12
N ARG A 17 0.14 11.67 -6.22
CA ARG A 17 -0.80 10.75 -6.89
C ARG A 17 -2.16 10.73 -6.19
N VAL A 18 -2.16 10.64 -4.86
CA VAL A 18 -3.39 10.71 -4.06
C VAL A 18 -4.10 12.04 -4.25
N LEU A 19 -3.38 13.16 -4.28
CA LEU A 19 -3.94 14.49 -4.51
C LEU A 19 -4.57 14.60 -5.90
N LEU A 20 -3.90 14.06 -6.93
CA LEU A 20 -4.40 14.03 -8.30
C LEU A 20 -5.65 13.15 -8.44
N TYR A 21 -5.67 11.97 -7.83
CA TYR A 21 -6.85 11.11 -7.82
C TYR A 21 -8.02 11.73 -7.06
N SER A 22 -7.74 12.36 -5.91
CA SER A 22 -8.75 13.08 -5.13
C SER A 22 -9.33 14.26 -5.93
N PHE A 23 -8.48 14.98 -6.68
CA PHE A 23 -8.90 16.03 -7.60
C PHE A 23 -9.83 15.48 -8.70
N LEU A 24 -9.45 14.37 -9.35
CA LEU A 24 -10.29 13.74 -10.39
C LEU A 24 -11.65 13.28 -9.84
N ILE A 25 -11.67 12.71 -8.63
CA ILE A 25 -12.92 12.34 -7.96
C ILE A 25 -13.75 13.60 -7.67
N GLY A 26 -13.13 14.64 -7.13
CA GLY A 26 -13.78 15.92 -6.84
C GLY A 26 -14.39 16.60 -8.08
N VAL A 27 -13.67 16.61 -9.20
CA VAL A 27 -14.19 17.07 -10.51
C VAL A 27 -15.38 16.22 -10.95
N SER A 28 -15.29 14.89 -10.82
CA SER A 28 -16.38 13.98 -11.21
C SER A 28 -17.65 14.22 -10.38
N VAL A 29 -17.51 14.37 -9.07
CA VAL A 29 -18.61 14.71 -8.15
C VAL A 29 -19.19 16.10 -8.44
N SER A 30 -18.35 17.07 -8.82
CA SER A 30 -18.82 18.43 -9.16
C SER A 30 -19.61 18.43 -10.47
N LEU A 31 -19.15 17.70 -11.48
CA LEU A 31 -19.89 17.49 -12.73
C LEU A 31 -21.22 16.76 -12.47
N PHE A 32 -21.23 15.79 -11.55
CA PHE A 32 -22.46 15.13 -11.10
C PHE A 32 -23.45 16.11 -10.47
N ALA A 33 -22.99 16.96 -9.55
CA ALA A 33 -23.84 17.98 -8.92
C ALA A 33 -24.40 18.97 -9.96
N ILE A 34 -23.57 19.42 -10.92
CA ILE A 34 -24.02 20.31 -12.00
C ILE A 34 -25.08 19.62 -12.88
N ALA A 35 -24.91 18.33 -13.20
CA ALA A 35 -25.90 17.59 -13.98
C ALA A 35 -27.20 17.33 -13.20
N LEU A 36 -27.12 17.13 -11.88
CA LEU A 36 -28.27 16.93 -11.00
C LEU A 36 -29.06 18.21 -10.78
N PHE A 37 -28.42 19.36 -10.61
CA PHE A 37 -29.05 20.60 -10.14
C PHE A 37 -29.04 21.74 -11.16
N GLY A 38 -28.34 21.60 -12.28
CA GLY A 38 -28.29 22.60 -13.34
C GLY A 38 -29.43 22.49 -14.33
N ASP A 39 -29.97 23.64 -14.75
CA ASP A 39 -31.05 23.76 -15.74
C ASP A 39 -30.58 23.58 -17.20
N TYR A 40 -29.38 23.01 -17.41
CA TYR A 40 -28.71 22.98 -18.72
C TYR A 40 -29.20 21.89 -19.69
N TYR A 41 -29.98 20.90 -19.23
CA TYR A 41 -30.38 19.74 -20.05
C TYR A 41 -31.91 19.61 -20.17
N GLN A 42 -32.40 19.31 -21.39
CA GLN A 42 -33.77 18.84 -21.62
C GLN A 42 -34.02 17.52 -20.86
N GLU A 43 -35.25 17.26 -20.41
CA GLU A 43 -35.57 16.14 -19.49
C GLU A 43 -34.99 14.78 -19.91
N ASN A 44 -35.10 14.41 -21.19
CA ASN A 44 -34.62 13.11 -21.69
C ASN A 44 -33.09 13.03 -21.78
N SER A 45 -32.40 14.11 -22.15
CA SER A 45 -30.94 14.14 -22.21
C SER A 45 -30.29 14.27 -20.83
N ARG A 46 -31.01 14.88 -19.87
CA ARG A 46 -30.60 14.97 -18.46
C ARG A 46 -30.47 13.60 -17.82
N LEU A 47 -31.47 12.72 -17.98
CA LEU A 47 -31.45 11.37 -17.40
C LEU A 47 -30.29 10.51 -17.92
N ILE A 48 -30.01 10.58 -19.22
CA ILE A 48 -28.88 9.85 -19.85
C ILE A 48 -27.55 10.39 -19.35
N ALA A 49 -27.37 11.71 -19.31
CA ALA A 49 -26.16 12.35 -18.78
C ALA A 49 -25.94 11.98 -17.31
N LEU A 50 -27.01 11.99 -16.49
CA LEU A 50 -26.95 11.59 -15.09
C LEU A 50 -26.47 10.16 -14.92
N ALA A 51 -27.05 9.23 -15.69
CA ALA A 51 -26.69 7.81 -15.63
C ALA A 51 -25.21 7.59 -16.01
N VAL A 52 -24.73 8.24 -17.07
CA VAL A 52 -23.32 8.14 -17.49
C VAL A 52 -22.38 8.68 -16.41
N ILE A 53 -22.70 9.84 -15.81
CA ILE A 53 -21.85 10.45 -14.79
C ILE A 53 -21.83 9.61 -13.50
N VAL A 54 -22.97 9.04 -13.08
CA VAL A 54 -23.03 8.13 -11.92
C VAL A 54 -22.17 6.90 -12.16
N LEU A 55 -22.30 6.28 -13.34
CA LEU A 55 -21.51 5.10 -13.69
C LEU A 55 -20.01 5.41 -13.74
N MET A 56 -19.61 6.53 -14.34
CA MET A 56 -18.21 6.95 -14.39
C MET A 56 -17.64 7.30 -13.01
N SER A 57 -18.40 8.03 -12.19
CA SER A 57 -17.99 8.39 -10.82
C SER A 57 -17.87 7.16 -9.93
N GLY A 58 -18.86 6.26 -10.01
CA GLY A 58 -18.84 4.98 -9.29
C GLY A 58 -17.66 4.11 -9.70
N PHE A 59 -17.37 4.01 -10.99
CA PHE A 59 -16.21 3.29 -11.50
C PHE A 59 -14.89 3.90 -11.02
N LEU A 60 -14.75 5.24 -11.07
CA LEU A 60 -13.56 5.94 -10.61
C LEU A 60 -13.34 5.75 -9.10
N ILE A 61 -14.38 5.87 -8.28
CA ILE A 61 -14.29 5.64 -6.83
C ILE A 61 -13.94 4.18 -6.55
N TYR A 62 -14.61 3.23 -7.20
CA TYR A 62 -14.33 1.81 -7.03
C TYR A 62 -12.89 1.46 -7.40
N ARG A 63 -12.35 2.08 -8.46
CA ARG A 63 -10.99 1.79 -8.94
C ARG A 63 -9.89 2.53 -8.19
N LEU A 64 -10.09 3.82 -7.89
CA LEU A 64 -9.08 4.69 -7.29
C LEU A 64 -9.15 4.74 -5.77
N GLY A 65 -10.34 4.54 -5.19
CA GLY A 65 -10.56 4.57 -3.73
C GLY A 65 -9.63 3.61 -2.98
N PRO A 66 -9.53 2.33 -3.38
CA PRO A 66 -8.61 1.40 -2.73
C PRO A 66 -7.14 1.79 -2.88
N ILE A 67 -6.74 2.35 -4.03
CA ILE A 67 -5.37 2.82 -4.25
C ILE A 67 -5.04 3.96 -3.28
N ILE A 68 -5.98 4.89 -3.08
CA ILE A 68 -5.84 6.00 -2.13
C ILE A 68 -5.77 5.46 -0.70
N LEU A 69 -6.68 4.57 -0.31
CA LEU A 69 -6.73 3.98 1.02
C LEU A 69 -5.43 3.24 1.36
N LEU A 70 -4.97 2.37 0.45
CA LEU A 70 -3.72 1.63 0.61
C LEU A 70 -2.52 2.58 0.70
N SER A 71 -2.51 3.66 -0.09
CA SER A 71 -1.47 4.68 -0.05
C SER A 71 -1.40 5.42 1.29
N PHE A 72 -2.55 5.73 1.88
CA PHE A 72 -2.61 6.34 3.22
C PHE A 72 -2.19 5.36 4.30
N GLN A 73 -2.72 4.14 4.31
CA GLN A 73 -2.34 3.10 5.27
C GLN A 73 -0.84 2.80 5.19
N TYR A 74 -0.29 2.77 3.97
CA TYR A 74 1.14 2.69 3.73
C TYR A 74 1.89 3.85 4.37
N TYR A 75 1.49 5.10 4.11
CA TYR A 75 2.17 6.28 4.65
C TYR A 75 2.15 6.28 6.17
N PHE A 76 0.99 6.08 6.80
CA PHE A 76 0.89 6.11 8.26
C PHE A 76 1.64 4.98 8.95
N ASN A 77 1.70 3.79 8.32
CA ASN A 77 2.43 2.67 8.91
C ASN A 77 3.94 2.80 8.71
N GLU A 78 4.44 3.30 7.57
CA GLU A 78 5.88 3.30 7.25
C GLU A 78 6.58 4.64 7.50
N ALA A 79 5.85 5.74 7.67
CA ALA A 79 6.45 7.04 7.94
C ALA A 79 7.32 6.99 9.20
N GLY A 80 8.61 7.29 9.04
CA GLY A 80 9.57 7.31 10.14
C GLY A 80 10.14 5.94 10.53
N ARG A 81 9.72 4.84 9.88
CA ARG A 81 10.32 3.53 10.11
C ARG A 81 11.71 3.41 9.46
N LYS A 82 12.61 2.73 10.16
CA LYS A 82 13.95 2.37 9.68
C LYS A 82 14.14 0.87 9.87
N ILE A 83 14.41 0.18 8.77
CA ILE A 83 14.63 -1.27 8.77
C ILE A 83 16.12 -1.51 8.62
N THR A 84 16.71 -2.22 9.58
CA THR A 84 18.13 -2.60 9.52
C THR A 84 18.26 -4.10 9.41
N LEU A 85 18.93 -4.54 8.35
CA LEU A 85 19.33 -5.92 8.17
C LEU A 85 20.74 -6.10 8.71
N ASP A 86 20.86 -6.92 9.75
CA ASP A 86 22.13 -7.25 10.35
C ASP A 86 22.43 -8.73 10.10
N GLN A 87 23.18 -8.95 9.02
CA GLN A 87 23.62 -10.27 8.57
C GLN A 87 24.56 -10.95 9.57
N ASN A 88 25.33 -10.18 10.35
CA ASN A 88 26.28 -10.75 11.30
C ASN A 88 25.55 -11.40 12.48
N ASN A 89 24.47 -10.77 12.93
CA ASN A 89 23.64 -11.24 14.05
C ASN A 89 22.36 -11.98 13.60
N GLN A 90 22.21 -12.25 12.29
CA GLN A 90 21.03 -12.89 11.68
C GLN A 90 19.70 -12.31 12.19
N GLN A 91 19.56 -10.99 12.07
CA GLN A 91 18.41 -10.27 12.63
C GLN A 91 17.93 -9.13 11.72
N ILE A 92 16.66 -8.80 11.87
CA ILE A 92 16.02 -7.61 11.34
C ILE A 92 15.66 -6.72 12.53
N LEU A 93 16.06 -5.45 12.47
CA LEU A 93 15.65 -4.42 13.43
C LEU A 93 14.71 -3.46 12.73
N ILE A 94 13.51 -3.29 13.26
CA ILE A 94 12.54 -2.32 12.77
C ILE A 94 12.41 -1.24 13.84
N GLU A 95 13.05 -0.10 13.58
CA GLU A 95 13.06 1.06 14.46
C GLU A 95 11.94 2.02 14.03
N THR A 96 11.15 2.46 15.00
CA THR A 96 10.13 3.51 14.86
C THR A 96 10.43 4.61 15.87
N ALA A 97 9.66 5.71 15.86
CA ALA A 97 9.83 6.77 16.86
C ALA A 97 9.62 6.26 18.31
N ASP A 98 8.71 5.30 18.49
CA ASP A 98 8.25 4.88 19.81
C ASP A 98 8.82 3.52 20.25
N GLN A 99 9.28 2.69 19.31
CA GLN A 99 9.71 1.32 19.60
C GLN A 99 10.74 0.79 18.60
N THR A 100 11.59 -0.13 19.09
CA THR A 100 12.49 -0.94 18.26
C THR A 100 12.06 -2.39 18.37
N ILE A 101 11.62 -2.96 17.26
CA ILE A 101 11.23 -4.37 17.17
C ILE A 101 12.41 -5.17 16.62
N ARG A 102 12.81 -6.22 17.35
CA ARG A 102 13.90 -7.11 16.96
C ARG A 102 13.34 -8.46 16.53
N ILE A 103 13.61 -8.82 15.28
CA ILE A 103 13.22 -10.09 14.67
C ILE A 103 14.48 -10.91 14.44
N ASN A 104 14.51 -12.12 14.96
CA ASN A 104 15.61 -13.07 14.82
C ASN A 104 15.04 -14.47 14.57
N LYS A 105 15.93 -15.45 14.34
CA LYS A 105 15.50 -16.83 14.07
C LYS A 105 14.72 -17.46 15.23
N GLY A 106 14.98 -17.05 16.47
CA GLY A 106 14.34 -17.62 17.66
C GLY A 106 12.90 -17.17 17.88
N ASN A 107 12.53 -15.99 17.37
CA ASN A 107 11.18 -15.44 17.53
C ASN A 107 10.37 -15.36 16.25
N LEU A 108 10.96 -15.67 15.09
CA LEU A 108 10.28 -15.61 13.80
C LEU A 108 9.62 -16.95 13.46
N LEU A 109 8.29 -16.95 13.34
CA LEU A 109 7.49 -18.13 12.98
C LEU A 109 7.29 -18.25 11.46
N LEU A 110 6.83 -17.18 10.83
CA LEU A 110 6.38 -17.21 9.42
C LEU A 110 6.66 -15.86 8.76
N ILE A 111 7.08 -15.90 7.49
CA ILE A 111 7.23 -14.74 6.61
C ILE A 111 6.20 -14.84 5.49
N GLU A 112 5.37 -13.81 5.32
CA GLU A 112 4.49 -13.72 4.16
C GLU A 112 4.91 -12.57 3.26
N TYR A 113 5.22 -12.89 2.00
CA TYR A 113 5.47 -11.92 0.94
C TYR A 113 4.19 -11.67 0.19
N HIS A 114 3.78 -10.41 0.17
CA HIS A 114 2.62 -9.94 -0.56
C HIS A 114 3.12 -9.07 -1.70
N THR A 115 2.94 -9.56 -2.92
CA THR A 115 3.39 -8.85 -4.12
C THR A 115 2.22 -8.51 -5.02
N CYS A 116 2.16 -7.29 -5.52
CA CYS A 116 1.21 -6.90 -6.56
C CYS A 116 1.71 -7.35 -7.94
N HIS A 117 0.79 -7.53 -8.89
CA HIS A 117 1.12 -7.87 -10.28
C HIS A 117 2.14 -6.88 -10.85
N LYS A 118 3.39 -7.32 -10.99
CA LYS A 118 4.42 -6.56 -11.67
C LYS A 118 4.13 -6.60 -13.17
N ILE A 119 3.69 -5.48 -13.73
CA ILE A 119 3.84 -5.25 -15.17
C ILE A 119 5.36 -5.18 -15.39
N ALA A 120 5.89 -5.98 -16.32
CA ALA A 120 7.30 -6.36 -16.45
C ALA A 120 8.35 -5.22 -16.51
N ASN A 121 7.93 -3.95 -16.57
CA ASN A 121 8.80 -2.78 -16.70
C ASN A 121 8.72 -1.75 -15.56
N THR A 122 7.89 -1.96 -14.53
CA THR A 122 7.88 -1.08 -13.34
C THR A 122 8.58 -1.76 -12.18
N GLN A 123 9.87 -1.44 -11.96
CA GLN A 123 10.70 -1.94 -10.85
C GLN A 123 10.21 -1.52 -9.45
N THR A 124 9.12 -0.78 -9.37
CA THR A 124 8.48 -0.38 -8.12
C THR A 124 7.05 -0.86 -8.16
N SER A 125 6.79 -1.99 -7.50
CA SER A 125 5.45 -2.23 -7.00
C SER A 125 5.28 -1.29 -5.82
N ASP A 126 4.40 -0.29 -5.96
CA ASP A 126 4.11 0.68 -4.90
C ASP A 126 3.48 0.01 -3.65
N PHE A 127 3.15 -1.30 -3.72
CA PHE A 127 2.36 -2.01 -2.71
C PHE A 127 2.91 -3.41 -2.38
N ASP A 128 4.20 -3.69 -2.64
CA ASP A 128 4.81 -4.93 -2.13
C ASP A 128 5.11 -4.77 -0.63
N PHE A 129 4.63 -5.70 0.18
CA PHE A 129 4.90 -5.71 1.62
C PHE A 129 5.24 -7.12 2.10
N VAL A 130 5.89 -7.18 3.27
CA VAL A 130 6.22 -8.40 3.98
C VAL A 130 5.57 -8.35 5.35
N ARG A 131 4.97 -9.48 5.75
CA ARG A 131 4.43 -9.66 7.10
C ARG A 131 5.30 -10.68 7.84
N PHE A 132 5.71 -10.32 9.05
CA PHE A 132 6.41 -11.21 9.96
C PHE A 132 5.47 -11.62 11.08
N LYS A 133 5.31 -12.93 11.27
CA LYS A 133 4.62 -13.49 12.44
C LYS A 133 5.68 -13.86 13.47
N LEU A 134 5.61 -13.25 14.64
CA LEU A 134 6.45 -13.67 15.76
C LEU A 134 5.78 -14.78 16.57
N THR A 135 6.57 -15.59 17.26
CA THR A 135 6.10 -16.71 18.10
C THR A 135 5.35 -16.23 19.34
N ASP A 136 5.73 -15.06 19.86
CA ASP A 136 5.22 -14.46 21.10
C ASP A 136 4.10 -13.42 20.87
N GLN A 137 3.83 -13.04 19.62
CA GLN A 137 2.85 -12.02 19.28
C GLN A 137 1.66 -12.58 18.49
N SER A 138 0.45 -12.23 18.93
CA SER A 138 -0.78 -12.53 18.19
C SER A 138 -0.90 -11.67 16.92
N GLN A 139 -0.30 -10.49 16.93
CA GLN A 139 -0.34 -9.55 15.81
C GLN A 139 0.80 -9.80 14.81
N TRP A 140 0.56 -9.35 13.57
CA TRP A 140 1.55 -9.41 12.50
C TRP A 140 2.31 -8.10 12.44
N ILE A 141 3.64 -8.19 12.28
CA ILE A 141 4.45 -7.02 11.96
C ILE A 141 4.45 -6.87 10.45
N ILE A 142 3.76 -5.84 9.97
CA ILE A 142 3.68 -5.53 8.54
C ILE A 142 4.72 -4.46 8.24
N THR A 143 5.55 -4.72 7.23
CA THR A 143 6.46 -3.69 6.71
C THR A 143 6.57 -3.73 5.20
N HIS A 144 6.84 -2.59 4.59
CA HIS A 144 7.01 -2.52 3.13
C HIS A 144 8.22 -3.34 2.69
N LEU A 145 8.11 -3.97 1.51
CA LEU A 145 9.21 -4.67 0.86
C LEU A 145 10.16 -3.66 0.20
N ILE A 146 10.81 -2.82 1.00
CA ILE A 146 11.94 -1.99 0.56
C ILE A 146 13.19 -2.87 0.42
N VAL A 147 13.22 -3.95 1.21
CA VAL A 147 14.28 -4.94 1.24
C VAL A 147 14.08 -5.96 0.13
N GLU A 148 15.16 -6.36 -0.54
CA GLU A 148 15.10 -7.45 -1.50
C GLU A 148 14.73 -8.77 -0.81
N GLN A 149 13.75 -9.49 -1.36
CA GLN A 149 13.30 -10.77 -0.80
C GLN A 149 14.44 -11.77 -0.61
N GLN A 150 15.43 -11.75 -1.51
CA GLN A 150 16.62 -12.58 -1.42
C GLN A 150 17.43 -12.31 -0.15
N GLU A 151 17.51 -11.05 0.29
CA GLU A 151 18.23 -10.69 1.51
C GLU A 151 17.54 -11.21 2.77
N ILE A 152 16.21 -11.17 2.81
CA ILE A 152 15.42 -11.75 3.93
C ILE A 152 15.56 -13.27 3.92
N ARG A 153 15.48 -13.91 2.74
CA ARG A 153 15.74 -15.35 2.60
C ARG A 153 17.14 -15.75 3.04
N ASN A 154 18.15 -14.93 2.74
CA ASN A 154 19.52 -15.19 3.17
C ASN A 154 19.69 -15.06 4.70
N LEU A 155 18.92 -14.18 5.35
CA LEU A 155 18.90 -14.05 6.81
C LEU A 155 18.17 -15.22 7.49
N PHE A 156 17.07 -15.69 6.88
CA PHE A 156 16.20 -16.72 7.44
C PHE A 156 15.93 -17.85 6.43
N PRO A 157 16.96 -18.63 6.04
CA PRO A 157 16.83 -19.63 4.98
C PRO A 157 15.93 -20.82 5.37
N GLN A 158 15.70 -21.02 6.67
CA GLN A 158 14.92 -22.14 7.22
C GLN A 158 13.52 -21.74 7.67
N THR A 159 13.16 -20.46 7.57
CA THR A 159 11.83 -19.99 7.97
C THR A 159 10.83 -20.18 6.84
N GLU A 160 9.64 -20.67 7.18
CA GLU A 160 8.55 -20.84 6.22
C GLU A 160 8.23 -19.49 5.56
N SER A 161 8.11 -19.50 4.23
CA SER A 161 7.88 -18.31 3.41
C SER A 161 6.70 -18.56 2.49
N VAL A 162 5.64 -17.76 2.63
CA VAL A 162 4.43 -17.87 1.81
C VAL A 162 4.32 -16.68 0.88
N TYR A 163 3.92 -16.93 -0.37
CA TYR A 163 3.71 -15.92 -1.39
C TYR A 163 2.22 -15.74 -1.63
N LYS A 164 1.72 -14.51 -1.47
CA LYS A 164 0.34 -14.17 -1.73
C LYS A 164 0.25 -12.99 -2.68
N PHE A 165 -0.78 -13.00 -3.51
CA PHE A 165 -1.15 -11.87 -4.36
C PHE A 165 -2.04 -10.94 -3.56
N ALA A 166 -1.69 -9.67 -3.45
CA ALA A 166 -2.51 -8.70 -2.72
C ALA A 166 -3.86 -8.51 -3.44
N ASP A 167 -4.96 -8.83 -2.76
CA ASP A 167 -6.33 -8.46 -3.15
C ASP A 167 -6.81 -7.26 -2.30
N LEU A 168 -7.95 -6.68 -2.63
CA LEU A 168 -8.40 -5.38 -2.10
C LEU A 168 -8.84 -5.35 -0.61
N ASN A 169 -9.07 -6.51 0.02
CA ASN A 169 -9.61 -6.69 1.39
C ASN A 169 -8.58 -6.94 2.55
N TRP A 170 -7.29 -6.62 2.40
CA TRP A 170 -6.23 -7.39 3.10
C TRP A 170 -5.66 -6.80 4.40
N LEU A 171 -6.17 -5.66 4.86
CA LEU A 171 -5.67 -4.96 6.06
C LEU A 171 -6.61 -5.01 7.26
N ASN A 172 -7.66 -5.85 7.22
CA ASN A 172 -8.44 -6.23 8.39
C ASN A 172 -7.77 -7.37 9.18
#